data_AF-A0A7R8UEH7-F1
#
_entry.id   AF-A0A7R8UEH7-F1
#
_cell.length_a   1.000
_cell.length_b   1.000
_cell.length_c   1.000
_cell.angle_alpha   90.00
_cell.angle_beta   90.00
_cell.angle_gamma   90.00
#
_symmetry.space_group_name_H-M   'P 1'
#
loop_
_entity.id
_entity.type
_entity.pdbx_description
1 polymer ?
#
loop_
_entity_poly.entity_id
_entity_poly.type
_entity_poly.pdbx_seq_one_letter_code
_entity_poly.pdbx_strand_id
1 'polypeptide(L)'
;METVKLRASDGLTVKIDSKIAEHMRSIRLIIHEYSQDEEEITISLPKIDTPLLWKILDWCIYHRDLQDEQQEECWAYRDDADDLLYMTRWEADFLDVDTNTLIKYIMAALHLDLKCLLSKARAIMSATGKEDSSNILKEYLEQKFFQ
;
A
#
# COMPACT_ATOMS: atom_id res chain seq x y z
N MET A 1 -5.24 22.58 -8.77
CA MET A 1 -5.49 21.16 -8.47
C MET A 1 -4.27 20.43 -9.01
N GLU A 2 -3.29 20.20 -8.15
CA GLU A 2 -2.09 19.47 -8.53
C GLU A 2 -2.46 18.00 -8.66
N THR A 3 -2.24 17.43 -9.85
CA THR A 3 -2.50 16.02 -10.14
C THR A 3 -1.17 15.34 -10.40
N VAL A 4 -0.97 14.17 -9.81
CA VAL A 4 0.27 13.39 -9.92
C VAL A 4 0.07 12.29 -10.95
N LYS A 5 1.07 12.07 -11.80
CA LYS A 5 1.07 10.97 -12.77
C LYS A 5 1.81 9.78 -12.20
N LEU A 6 1.12 8.66 -12.05
CA LEU A 6 1.70 7.38 -11.68
C LEU A 6 1.75 6.48 -12.91
N ARG A 7 2.94 6.03 -13.32
CA ARG A 7 3.11 5.08 -14.41
C ARG A 7 3.26 3.68 -13.84
N ALA A 8 2.34 2.77 -14.18
CA ALA A 8 2.36 1.38 -13.78
C ALA A 8 3.35 0.54 -14.62
N SER A 9 3.57 -0.70 -14.21
CA SER A 9 4.49 -1.68 -14.84
C SER A 9 4.13 -1.99 -16.30
N ASP A 10 2.85 -1.94 -16.64
CA ASP A 10 2.30 -2.18 -17.98
C ASP A 10 2.46 -0.96 -18.92
N GLY A 11 3.09 0.12 -18.44
CA GLY A 11 3.33 1.34 -19.18
C GLY A 11 2.16 2.32 -19.19
N LEU A 12 1.02 1.96 -18.59
CA LEU A 12 -0.11 2.86 -18.45
C LEU A 12 0.18 3.92 -17.39
N THR A 13 -0.30 5.14 -17.64
CA THR A 13 -0.14 6.28 -16.72
C THR A 13 -1.50 6.69 -16.18
N VAL A 14 -1.64 6.63 -14.86
CA VAL A 14 -2.84 7.01 -14.12
C VAL A 14 -2.61 8.39 -13.52
N LYS A 15 -3.59 9.29 -13.68
CA LYS A 15 -3.57 10.61 -13.02
C LYS A 15 -4.40 10.55 -11.74
N ILE A 16 -3.81 10.95 -10.62
CA ILE A 16 -4.47 11.00 -9.31
C ILE A 16 -4.37 12.40 -8.71
N ASP A 17 -5.27 12.73 -7.78
CA ASP A 17 -5.21 13.98 -7.03
C ASP A 17 -4.00 13.96 -6.08
N SER A 18 -3.29 15.08 -5.97
CA SER A 18 -2.17 15.23 -5.03
C SER A 18 -2.58 14.85 -3.59
N LYS A 19 -3.81 15.14 -3.17
CA LYS A 19 -4.29 14.76 -1.82
C LYS A 19 -4.29 13.25 -1.56
N ILE A 20 -4.60 12.46 -2.60
CA ILE A 20 -4.55 11.00 -2.53
C ILE A 20 -3.10 10.54 -2.62
N ALA A 21 -2.27 11.24 -3.40
CA ALA A 21 -0.85 10.98 -3.52
C ALA A 21 -0.10 11.23 -2.19
N GLU A 22 -0.51 12.25 -1.43
CA GLU A 22 0.04 12.61 -0.12
C GLU A 22 -0.20 11.56 0.97
N HIS A 23 -1.26 10.74 0.84
CA HIS A 23 -1.49 9.59 1.71
C HIS A 23 -0.42 8.52 1.57
N MET A 24 0.21 8.42 0.40
CA MET A 24 1.30 7.48 0.15
C MET A 24 2.61 8.16 0.50
N ARG A 25 3.21 7.80 1.64
CA ARG A 25 4.38 8.52 2.18
C ARG A 25 5.56 8.53 1.22
N SER A 26 5.81 7.44 0.48
CA SER A 26 6.89 7.42 -0.50
C SER A 26 6.65 8.40 -1.66
N ILE A 27 5.42 8.47 -2.17
CA ILE A 27 5.03 9.42 -3.21
C ILE A 27 5.07 10.85 -2.68
N ARG A 28 4.59 11.09 -1.46
CA ARG A 28 4.68 12.40 -0.80
C ARG A 28 6.12 12.91 -0.72
N LEU A 29 7.07 12.05 -0.34
CA LEU A 29 8.50 12.40 -0.29
C LEU A 29 9.02 12.77 -1.68
N ILE A 30 8.70 11.97 -2.70
CA ILE A 30 9.08 12.24 -4.09
C ILE A 30 8.46 13.57 -4.56
N ILE A 31 7.18 13.83 -4.28
CA ILE A 31 6.56 15.10 -4.65
C ILE A 31 7.30 16.26 -3.98
N HIS A 32 7.57 16.16 -2.67
CA HIS A 32 8.25 17.22 -1.92
C HIS A 32 9.70 17.50 -2.39
N GLU A 33 10.40 16.47 -2.87
CA GLU A 33 11.76 16.60 -3.41
C GLU A 33 11.77 17.20 -4.82
N TYR A 34 10.79 16.85 -5.65
CA TYR A 34 10.76 17.22 -7.08
C TYR A 34 9.86 18.44 -7.39
N SER A 35 9.02 18.90 -6.45
CA SER A 35 8.10 20.02 -6.63
C SER A 35 8.77 21.40 -6.77
N GLN A 36 10.10 21.48 -6.78
CA GLN A 36 10.83 22.74 -6.97
C GLN A 36 11.10 23.09 -8.44
N ASP A 37 11.08 22.13 -9.37
CA ASP A 37 11.55 22.38 -10.76
C ASP A 37 10.64 21.85 -11.89
N GLU A 38 9.68 20.95 -11.65
CA GLU A 38 8.84 20.38 -12.71
C GLU A 38 7.34 20.44 -12.41
N GLU A 39 6.56 21.07 -13.31
CA GLU A 39 5.09 21.17 -13.23
C GLU A 39 4.36 19.81 -13.40
N GLU A 40 5.06 18.73 -13.74
CA GLU A 40 4.42 17.44 -14.04
C GLU A 40 5.28 16.21 -13.67
N ILE A 41 5.36 15.90 -12.38
CA ILE A 41 6.09 14.74 -11.86
C ILE A 41 5.40 13.44 -12.30
N THR A 42 6.16 12.56 -12.98
CA THR A 42 5.71 11.21 -13.35
C THR A 42 6.48 10.16 -12.55
N ILE A 43 5.80 9.50 -11.61
CA ILE A 43 6.38 8.47 -10.74
C ILE A 43 6.18 7.11 -11.40
N SER A 44 7.28 6.43 -11.73
CA SER A 44 7.24 5.09 -12.34
C SER A 44 7.25 4.00 -11.27
N LEU A 45 6.27 3.10 -11.33
CA LEU A 45 6.04 1.98 -10.42
C LEU A 45 6.23 0.66 -11.20
N PRO A 46 7.47 0.25 -11.50
CA PRO A 46 7.74 -0.89 -12.39
C PRO A 46 7.28 -2.25 -11.84
N LYS A 47 6.91 -2.34 -10.56
CA LYS A 47 6.47 -3.57 -9.89
C LYS A 47 4.96 -3.61 -9.61
N ILE A 48 4.22 -2.56 -9.96
CA ILE A 48 2.79 -2.44 -9.66
C ILE A 48 2.04 -2.39 -11.00
N ASP A 49 1.21 -3.40 -11.23
CA ASP A 49 0.33 -3.46 -12.40
C ASP A 49 -0.80 -2.43 -12.26
N THR A 50 -1.32 -1.90 -13.37
CA THR A 50 -2.47 -0.97 -13.35
C THR A 50 -3.67 -1.49 -12.53
N PRO A 51 -4.16 -2.73 -12.68
CA PRO A 51 -5.28 -3.22 -11.86
C PRO A 51 -4.97 -3.22 -10.36
N LEU A 52 -3.71 -3.47 -9.98
CA LEU A 52 -3.28 -3.43 -8.59
C LEU A 52 -3.21 -2.00 -8.07
N LEU A 53 -2.72 -1.07 -8.89
CA LEU A 53 -2.66 0.35 -8.56
C LEU A 53 -4.07 0.91 -8.30
N TRP A 54 -5.05 0.61 -9.16
CA TRP A 54 -6.44 1.03 -8.95
C TRP A 54 -7.00 0.55 -7.61
N LYS A 55 -6.73 -0.71 -7.25
CA LYS A 55 -7.16 -1.28 -5.97
C LYS A 55 -6.52 -0.57 -4.77
N ILE A 56 -5.24 -0.24 -4.86
CA ILE A 56 -4.56 0.52 -3.82
C ILE A 56 -5.12 1.93 -3.71
N LEU A 57 -5.45 2.56 -4.84
CA LEU A 57 -6.12 3.86 -4.84
C LEU A 57 -7.50 3.79 -4.19
N ASP A 58 -8.30 2.74 -4.46
CA ASP A 58 -9.57 2.51 -3.76
C ASP A 58 -9.37 2.42 -2.24
N TRP A 59 -8.32 1.72 -1.79
CA TRP A 59 -7.95 1.66 -0.38
C TRP A 59 -7.59 3.04 0.20
N CYS A 60 -6.78 3.81 -0.51
CA CYS A 60 -6.41 5.17 -0.11
C CYS A 60 -7.61 6.11 -0.08
N ILE A 61 -8.59 5.94 -0.98
CA ILE A 61 -9.82 6.74 -1.03
C ILE A 61 -10.73 6.38 0.15
N TYR A 62 -10.89 5.09 0.43
CA TYR A 62 -11.71 4.62 1.57
C TYR A 62 -11.14 5.10 2.90
N HIS A 63 -9.80 5.09 3.02
CA HIS A 63 -9.08 5.57 4.20
C HIS A 63 -8.66 7.03 4.14
N ARG A 64 -9.17 7.81 3.17
CA ARG A 64 -8.80 9.22 2.97
C ARG A 64 -9.16 10.11 4.16
N ASP A 65 -10.20 9.72 4.88
CA ASP A 65 -10.71 10.45 6.04
C ASP A 65 -10.15 9.90 7.37
N LEU A 66 -9.21 8.92 7.32
CA LEU A 66 -8.45 8.54 8.51
C LEU A 66 -7.57 9.73 8.92
N GLN A 67 -7.67 10.14 10.19
CA GLN A 67 -6.77 11.16 10.75
C GLN A 67 -5.34 10.62 10.79
N ASP A 68 -4.33 11.49 10.69
CA ASP A 68 -2.90 11.12 10.75
C ASP A 68 -2.60 10.26 12.01
N GLU A 69 -3.28 10.55 13.12
CA GLU A 69 -3.23 9.79 14.38
C GLU A 69 -3.66 8.32 14.19
N GLN A 70 -4.69 8.06 13.38
CA GLN A 70 -5.17 6.71 13.06
C GLN A 70 -4.21 5.97 12.11
N GLN A 71 -3.52 6.69 11.22
CA GLN A 71 -2.44 6.11 10.40
C GLN A 71 -1.21 5.77 11.24
N GLU A 72 -0.87 6.59 12.24
CA GLU A 72 0.19 6.30 13.21
C GLU A 72 -0.20 5.17 14.18
N GLU A 73 -1.47 5.03 14.53
CA GLU A 73 -1.97 3.87 15.28
C GLU A 73 -1.91 2.55 14.49
N CYS A 74 -1.89 2.58 13.15
CA CYS A 74 -1.55 1.41 12.35
C CYS A 74 -0.05 1.02 12.48
N TRP A 75 0.78 1.91 13.04
CA TRP A 75 2.18 1.67 13.39
C TRP A 75 2.36 1.14 14.80
N ALA A 76 1.37 1.30 15.68
CA ALA A 76 1.38 0.58 16.94
C ALA A 76 1.43 -0.90 16.58
N TYR A 77 2.50 -1.58 17.01
CA TYR A 77 2.68 -3.02 16.94
C TYR A 77 1.48 -3.68 17.64
N ARG A 78 0.37 -3.79 16.94
CA ARG A 78 -0.80 -4.56 17.33
C ARG A 78 -0.51 -6.00 16.95
N ASP A 79 -0.93 -6.90 17.81
CA ASP A 79 -0.86 -8.33 17.50
C ASP A 79 -1.72 -8.60 16.25
N ASP A 80 -1.36 -9.57 15.41
CA ASP A 80 -2.13 -9.89 14.18
C ASP A 80 -3.63 -10.10 14.50
N ALA A 81 -3.92 -10.58 15.72
CA ALA A 81 -5.27 -10.75 16.25
C ALA A 81 -6.03 -9.43 16.45
N ASP A 82 -5.38 -8.36 16.92
CA ASP A 82 -6.01 -7.05 17.09
C ASP A 82 -6.30 -6.41 15.73
N ASP A 83 -5.40 -6.52 14.75
CA ASP A 83 -5.61 -5.99 13.40
C ASP A 83 -6.79 -6.65 12.68
N LEU A 84 -7.02 -7.96 12.93
CA LEU A 84 -8.21 -8.67 12.48
C LEU A 84 -9.48 -8.21 13.23
N LEU A 85 -9.36 -7.88 14.52
CA LEU A 85 -10.47 -7.45 15.36
C LEU A 85 -10.97 -6.04 15.01
N TYR A 86 -10.05 -5.14 14.64
CA TYR A 86 -10.34 -3.77 14.18
C TYR A 86 -10.46 -3.67 12.65
N MET A 87 -10.66 -4.80 11.96
CA MET A 87 -10.92 -4.82 10.53
C MET A 87 -12.39 -4.49 10.25
N THR A 88 -12.62 -3.51 9.38
CA THR A 88 -13.96 -3.22 8.89
C THR A 88 -14.38 -4.27 7.86
N ARG A 89 -15.69 -4.46 7.69
CA ARG A 89 -16.22 -5.41 6.70
C ARG A 89 -15.74 -5.11 5.28
N TRP A 90 -15.60 -3.83 4.93
CA TRP A 90 -15.08 -3.44 3.62
C TRP A 90 -13.64 -3.90 3.41
N GLU A 91 -12.79 -3.77 4.44
CA GLU A 91 -11.38 -4.20 4.36
C GLU A 91 -11.27 -5.73 4.27
N ALA A 92 -12.12 -6.45 5.01
CA ALA A 92 -12.20 -7.90 4.92
C ALA A 92 -12.60 -8.35 3.50
N ASP A 93 -13.64 -7.75 2.93
CA ASP A 93 -14.09 -8.03 1.57
C ASP A 93 -13.05 -7.59 0.51
N PHE A 94 -12.30 -6.51 0.77
CA PHE A 94 -11.23 -6.02 -0.11
C PHE A 94 -10.02 -6.97 -0.14
N LEU A 95 -9.66 -7.52 1.02
CA LEU A 95 -8.53 -8.43 1.19
C LEU A 95 -8.91 -9.91 1.02
N ASP A 96 -10.19 -10.23 0.81
CA ASP A 96 -10.68 -11.55 0.40
C ASP A 96 -10.33 -11.84 -1.06
N VAL A 97 -9.04 -12.00 -1.30
CA VAL A 97 -8.45 -12.31 -2.61
C VAL A 97 -7.58 -13.55 -2.51
N ASP A 98 -7.18 -14.09 -3.66
CA ASP A 98 -6.21 -15.18 -3.69
C ASP A 98 -4.86 -14.74 -3.10
N THR A 99 -4.10 -15.72 -2.60
CA THR A 99 -2.85 -15.45 -1.88
C THR A 99 -1.78 -14.79 -2.75
N ASN A 100 -1.79 -15.06 -4.05
CA ASN A 100 -0.86 -14.41 -4.97
C ASN A 100 -1.19 -12.90 -5.09
N THR A 101 -2.47 -12.56 -5.22
CA THR A 101 -2.94 -11.18 -5.20
C THR A 101 -2.68 -10.50 -3.84
N LEU A 102 -2.85 -11.21 -2.72
CA LEU A 102 -2.54 -10.68 -1.39
C LEU A 102 -1.04 -10.36 -1.23
N ILE A 103 -0.15 -11.23 -1.70
CA ILE A 103 1.31 -10.98 -1.73
C ILE A 103 1.61 -9.74 -2.58
N LYS A 104 0.97 -9.59 -3.74
CA LYS A 104 1.11 -8.38 -4.57
C LYS A 104 0.67 -7.12 -3.82
N TYR A 105 -0.44 -7.15 -3.08
CA TYR A 105 -0.85 -6.02 -2.24
C TYR A 105 0.20 -5.69 -1.17
N ILE A 106 0.72 -6.70 -0.47
CA ILE A 106 1.77 -6.52 0.54
C ILE A 106 3.03 -5.89 -0.08
N MET A 107 3.48 -6.37 -1.23
CA MET A 107 4.64 -5.82 -1.93
C MET A 107 4.40 -4.37 -2.37
N ALA A 108 3.24 -4.08 -2.94
CA ALA A 108 2.90 -2.74 -3.38
C ALA A 108 2.74 -1.75 -2.20
N ALA A 109 2.11 -2.18 -1.11
CA ALA A 109 2.01 -1.43 0.13
C ALA A 109 3.39 -1.11 0.71
N LEU A 110 4.33 -2.05 0.65
CA LEU A 110 5.72 -1.85 1.08
C LEU A 110 6.50 -0.88 0.17
N HIS A 111 6.12 -0.75 -1.10
CA HIS A 111 6.72 0.22 -2.02
C HIS A 111 6.11 1.62 -1.88
N LEU A 112 4.81 1.69 -1.59
CA LEU A 112 4.07 2.94 -1.41
C LEU A 112 4.08 3.47 0.03
N ASP A 113 4.68 2.69 0.94
CA ASP A 113 4.73 2.92 2.39
C ASP A 113 3.33 3.07 3.02
N LEU A 114 2.41 2.18 2.59
CA LEU A 114 1.03 2.08 3.09
C LEU A 114 0.96 1.10 4.25
N LYS A 115 1.21 1.64 5.45
CA LYS A 115 1.41 0.85 6.67
C LYS A 115 0.16 0.10 7.13
N CYS A 116 -1.01 0.75 7.13
CA CYS A 116 -2.28 0.10 7.51
C CYS A 116 -2.63 -1.07 6.57
N LEU A 117 -2.44 -0.89 5.25
CA LEU A 117 -2.69 -1.95 4.27
C LEU A 117 -1.71 -3.12 4.48
N LEU A 118 -0.44 -2.82 4.79
CA LEU A 118 0.57 -3.82 5.04
C LEU A 118 0.26 -4.69 6.26
N SER A 119 -0.10 -4.09 7.40
CA SER A 119 -0.36 -4.89 8.62
C SER A 119 -1.65 -5.71 8.49
N LYS A 120 -2.74 -5.14 7.97
CA LYS A 120 -3.99 -5.87 7.74
C LYS A 120 -3.85 -7.02 6.74
N ALA A 121 -3.13 -6.80 5.64
CA ALA A 121 -2.87 -7.85 4.67
C ALA A 121 -1.99 -8.97 5.25
N ARG A 122 -1.00 -8.63 6.08
CA ARG A 122 -0.19 -9.62 6.82
C ARG A 122 -1.03 -10.40 7.83
N ALA A 123 -1.88 -9.74 8.59
CA ALA A 123 -2.74 -10.38 9.58
C ALA A 123 -3.69 -11.40 8.92
N ILE A 124 -4.29 -11.06 7.77
CA ILE A 124 -5.10 -12.01 6.98
C ILE A 124 -4.25 -13.18 6.47
N MET A 125 -3.04 -12.91 6.00
CA MET A 125 -2.16 -13.98 5.54
C MET A 125 -1.76 -14.93 6.68
N SER A 126 -1.51 -14.38 7.88
CA SER A 126 -1.24 -15.11 9.11
C SER A 126 -2.45 -15.98 9.50
N ALA A 127 -3.65 -15.40 9.49
CA ALA A 127 -4.90 -16.10 9.81
C ALA A 127 -5.31 -17.16 8.79
N THR A 128 -5.02 -16.96 7.50
CA THR A 128 -5.31 -17.94 6.46
C THR A 128 -4.36 -19.15 6.47
N GLY A 129 -3.33 -19.15 7.34
CA GLY A 129 -2.56 -20.35 7.68
C GLY A 129 -1.74 -20.94 6.52
N LYS A 130 -1.49 -20.17 5.46
CA LYS A 130 -0.69 -20.64 4.31
C LYS A 130 0.79 -20.43 4.61
N GLU A 131 1.38 -21.37 5.36
CA GLU A 131 2.78 -21.36 5.80
C GLU A 131 3.77 -21.04 4.65
N ASP A 132 3.56 -21.58 3.45
CA ASP A 132 4.42 -21.32 2.30
C ASP A 132 4.47 -19.84 1.92
N SER A 133 3.35 -19.14 2.00
CA SER A 133 3.24 -17.72 1.62
C SER A 133 3.78 -16.80 2.71
N SER A 134 3.59 -17.17 3.98
CA SER A 134 4.20 -16.46 5.10
C SER A 134 5.73 -16.55 5.06
N ASN A 135 6.29 -17.69 4.63
CA ASN A 135 7.74 -17.86 4.50
C ASN A 135 8.31 -17.03 3.35
N ILE A 136 7.66 -17.02 2.18
CA ILE A 136 8.07 -16.18 1.04
C ILE A 136 8.11 -14.70 1.43
N LEU A 137 7.12 -14.24 2.19
CA LEU A 137 7.07 -12.84 2.62
C LEU A 137 8.06 -12.53 3.73
N LYS A 138 8.31 -13.45 4.68
CA LYS A 138 9.40 -13.29 5.65
C LYS A 138 10.74 -13.17 4.94
N GLU A 139 11.05 -14.07 4.00
CA GLU A 139 12.30 -14.04 3.23
C GLU A 139 12.45 -12.74 2.42
N TYR A 140 11.37 -12.28 1.76
CA TYR A 140 11.38 -11.02 1.02
C TYR A 140 11.63 -9.80 1.91
N LEU A 141 11.03 -9.78 3.11
CA LEU A 141 11.19 -8.68 4.07
C LEU A 141 12.58 -8.71 4.71
N GLU A 142 13.08 -9.89 5.05
CA GLU A 142 14.45 -10.07 5.53
C GLU A 142 15.47 -9.58 4.50
N GLN A 143 15.32 -9.94 3.22
CA GLN A 143 16.21 -9.44 2.16
C GLN A 143 16.15 -7.91 1.98
N LYS A 144 14.99 -7.28 2.20
CA LYS A 144 14.81 -5.84 1.96
C LYS A 144 15.19 -4.97 3.16
N PHE A 145 15.10 -5.48 4.39
CA PHE A 145 15.38 -4.72 5.62
C PHE A 145 16.73 -5.08 6.30
N PHE A 146 17.36 -6.22 5.95
CA PHE A 146 18.66 -6.63 6.51
C PHE A 146 19.85 -6.46 5.53
N GLN A 147 19.71 -5.64 4.48
CA GLN A 147 20.81 -5.26 3.57
C GLN A 147 21.09 -3.77 3.61
#